data_AF-A0A7C3SG43-F1
#
_entry.id   AF-A0A7C3SG43-F1
#
_cell.length_a   1.000
_cell.length_b   1.000
_cell.length_c   1.000
_cell.angle_alpha   90.00
_cell.angle_beta   90.00
_cell.angle_gamma   90.00
#
_symmetry.space_group_name_H-M   'P 1'
#
loop_
_entity.id
_entity.type
_entity.pdbx_description
1 polymer ?
#
loop_
_entity_poly.entity_id
_entity_poly.type
_entity_poly.pdbx_seq_one_letter_code
_entity_poly.pdbx_strand_id
1 'polypeptide(L)'
;APTFDGALAEIFGALGHGACLVIGPPEIYQDIRALEIFIKEQNISICQLTPSVLALLRPEAVPDLRTIVSAGEAISPELVARWAPGRRLWNAYGPTEASIGACMARLKPKDAQSLRPPIGRPLEGVRIYVVDSHLQPVPVGVPGEILIAGPGVARGYLHRPELTAEKFLSDPFVRSSDGGRTKRRSSDAQLPAPVPPAETDRRNSSCSDPPLWQRPSGWPEDRSAARIYRTGDLGRWRPDGQLEFLGRADQQVKIRGFRVEPGEVAAVLEKHPLVQEAGVLAQPDPAGTMQLVAFVVPEPAPVPPQQLAQWEAEHWEHWQNLFDQTFRHTPPPADPGLHLAGWISSRTGRPFPAQQVRQWADALAQRILRFRPRRIWEIGCKAGSPVLISLL
;
A
#
# COMPACT_ATOMS: atom_id res chain seq x y z
N ALA A 1 -6.76 -14.45 19.60
CA ALA A 1 -5.60 -15.13 19.00
C ALA A 1 -4.79 -14.09 18.23
N PRO A 2 -3.45 -14.16 18.19
CA PRO A 2 -2.67 -13.24 17.38
C PRO A 2 -3.06 -13.38 15.91
N THR A 3 -3.22 -12.26 15.21
CA THR A 3 -3.65 -12.21 13.80
C THR A 3 -2.47 -12.04 12.83
N PHE A 4 -1.27 -11.75 13.35
CA PHE A 4 -0.06 -11.56 12.57
C PHE A 4 0.97 -12.65 12.90
N ASP A 5 1.62 -13.19 11.86
CA ASP A 5 2.58 -14.28 11.96
C ASP A 5 3.86 -13.89 12.72
N GLY A 6 4.20 -12.60 12.76
CA GLY A 6 5.28 -12.07 13.59
C GLY A 6 5.14 -12.44 15.08
N ALA A 7 3.93 -12.59 15.60
CA ALA A 7 3.70 -13.06 16.97
C ALA A 7 4.19 -14.50 17.18
N LEU A 8 4.13 -15.34 16.14
CA LEU A 8 4.67 -16.70 16.20
C LEU A 8 6.20 -16.68 16.30
N ALA A 9 6.88 -15.72 15.67
CA ALA A 9 8.33 -15.56 15.85
C ALA A 9 8.69 -15.18 17.29
N GLU A 10 7.89 -14.34 17.95
CA GLU A 10 8.11 -14.01 19.37
C GLU A 10 7.82 -15.22 20.28
N ILE A 11 6.71 -15.93 20.05
CA ILE A 11 6.32 -17.11 20.84
C ILE A 11 7.36 -18.22 20.70
N PHE A 12 7.68 -18.66 19.49
CA PHE A 12 8.65 -19.74 19.27
C PHE A 12 10.08 -19.29 19.54
N GLY A 13 10.41 -18.03 19.28
CA GLY A 13 11.70 -17.46 19.60
C GLY A 13 11.97 -17.48 21.10
N ALA A 14 10.99 -17.10 21.92
CA ALA A 14 11.13 -17.12 23.37
C ALA A 14 11.04 -18.54 23.95
N LEU A 15 9.91 -19.22 23.74
CA LEU A 15 9.63 -20.50 24.38
C LEU A 15 10.53 -21.62 23.86
N GLY A 16 10.95 -21.56 22.59
CA GLY A 16 11.87 -22.53 21.99
C GLY A 16 13.32 -22.43 22.49
N HIS A 17 13.69 -21.33 23.15
CA HIS A 17 15.06 -21.07 23.60
C HIS A 17 15.17 -20.80 25.11
N GLY A 18 14.13 -21.14 25.88
CA GLY A 18 14.12 -20.99 27.34
C GLY A 18 14.07 -19.54 27.83
N ALA A 19 13.68 -18.59 26.97
CA ALA A 19 13.49 -17.20 27.36
C ALA A 19 12.07 -16.96 27.92
N CYS A 20 11.90 -15.84 28.61
CA CYS A 20 10.59 -15.40 29.10
C CYS A 20 9.82 -14.69 27.96
N LEU A 21 8.59 -15.14 27.68
CA LEU A 21 7.65 -14.43 26.83
C LEU A 21 6.79 -13.51 27.70
N VAL A 22 6.91 -12.20 27.49
CA VAL A 22 6.08 -11.20 28.18
C VAL A 22 4.96 -10.76 27.25
N ILE A 23 3.71 -10.98 27.66
CA ILE A 23 2.53 -10.59 26.90
C ILE A 23 2.01 -9.27 27.47
N GLY A 24 2.12 -8.20 26.68
CA GLY A 24 1.60 -6.88 27.04
C GLY A 24 0.10 -6.75 26.77
N PRO A 25 -0.63 -5.93 27.54
CA PRO A 25 -2.03 -5.66 27.27
C PRO A 25 -2.16 -4.76 26.03
N PRO A 26 -3.22 -4.91 25.21
CA PRO A 26 -3.31 -4.29 23.88
C PRO A 26 -3.24 -2.76 23.89
N GLU A 27 -3.58 -2.12 25.00
CA GLU A 27 -3.61 -0.67 25.18
C GLU A 27 -2.21 -0.05 25.07
N ILE A 28 -1.14 -0.79 25.41
CA ILE A 28 0.23 -0.25 25.34
C ILE A 28 0.65 0.11 23.91
N TYR A 29 0.03 -0.49 22.90
CA TYR A 29 0.37 -0.22 21.49
C TYR A 29 -0.32 1.03 20.93
N GLN A 30 -1.27 1.62 21.67
CA GLN A 30 -1.98 2.84 21.28
C GLN A 30 -1.29 4.12 21.78
N ASP A 31 -0.47 4.00 22.83
CA ASP A 31 0.32 5.09 23.40
C ASP A 31 1.80 4.71 23.47
N ILE A 32 2.62 5.44 22.73
CA ILE A 32 4.06 5.21 22.67
C ILE A 32 4.74 5.33 24.04
N ARG A 33 4.25 6.21 24.92
CA ARG A 33 4.81 6.39 26.26
C ARG A 33 4.47 5.20 27.15
N ALA A 34 3.27 4.65 27.02
CA ALA A 34 2.88 3.41 27.69
C ALA A 34 3.76 2.24 27.24
N LEU A 35 4.06 2.14 25.93
CA LEU A 35 5.00 1.13 25.41
C LEU A 35 6.43 1.30 25.96
N GLU A 36 6.96 2.52 25.99
CA GLU A 36 8.29 2.82 26.56
C GLU A 36 8.37 2.41 28.04
N ILE A 37 7.35 2.79 28.83
CA ILE A 37 7.25 2.43 30.26
C ILE A 37 7.19 0.91 30.42
N PHE A 38 6.34 0.24 29.64
CA PHE A 38 6.19 -1.21 29.70
C PHE A 38 7.49 -1.94 29.38
N ILE A 39 8.18 -1.57 28.30
CA ILE A 39 9.48 -2.16 27.90
C ILE A 39 10.49 -2.02 29.04
N LYS A 40 10.53 -0.85 29.69
CA LYS A 40 11.46 -0.56 30.77
C LYS A 40 11.11 -1.34 32.05
N GLU A 41 9.87 -1.27 32.52
CA GLU A 41 9.41 -1.89 33.76
C GLU A 41 9.45 -3.42 33.72
N GLN A 42 9.26 -4.00 32.54
CA GLN A 42 9.35 -5.45 32.33
C GLN A 42 10.75 -5.91 31.92
N ASN A 43 11.75 -5.02 31.91
CA ASN A 43 13.14 -5.29 31.54
C ASN A 43 13.26 -6.04 30.20
N ILE A 44 12.48 -5.64 29.20
CA ILE A 44 12.44 -6.32 27.90
C ILE A 44 13.78 -6.14 27.18
N SER A 45 14.42 -7.27 26.85
CA SER A 45 15.76 -7.28 26.24
C SER A 45 15.76 -7.54 24.73
N ILE A 46 14.66 -8.08 24.20
CA ILE A 46 14.46 -8.42 22.79
C ILE A 46 13.03 -8.02 22.40
N CYS A 47 12.88 -7.25 21.32
CA CYS A 47 11.58 -6.95 20.71
C CYS A 47 11.62 -7.17 19.21
N GLN A 48 10.47 -7.57 18.65
CA GLN A 48 10.20 -7.44 17.22
C GLN A 48 9.25 -6.27 16.99
N LEU A 49 9.65 -5.32 16.15
CA LEU A 49 8.90 -4.08 15.92
C LEU A 49 8.89 -3.73 14.43
N THR A 50 7.81 -3.13 13.96
CA THR A 50 7.81 -2.54 12.61
C THR A 50 8.66 -1.28 12.60
N PRO A 51 9.29 -0.89 11.47
CA PRO A 51 9.92 0.41 11.33
C PRO A 51 9.04 1.57 11.77
N SER A 52 7.73 1.54 11.47
CA SER A 52 6.77 2.56 11.93
C SER A 52 6.71 2.69 13.46
N VAL A 53 6.63 1.58 14.20
CA VAL A 53 6.63 1.63 15.68
C VAL A 53 8.00 2.04 16.22
N LEU A 54 9.07 1.52 15.61
CA LEU A 54 10.45 1.82 15.99
C LEU A 54 10.80 3.31 15.80
N ALA A 55 10.17 3.99 14.84
CA ALA A 55 10.35 5.42 14.59
C ALA A 55 9.79 6.31 15.69
N LEU A 56 8.76 5.84 16.40
CA LEU A 56 8.11 6.56 17.49
C LEU A 56 8.87 6.40 18.82
N LEU A 57 9.58 5.29 19.00
CA LEU A 57 10.36 5.02 20.21
C LEU A 57 11.66 5.82 20.28
N ARG A 58 12.12 6.09 21.50
CA ARG A 58 13.42 6.72 21.78
C ARG A 58 14.39 5.73 22.42
N PRO A 59 15.62 5.58 21.89
CA PRO A 59 16.63 4.68 22.45
C PRO A 59 16.93 4.91 23.93
N GLU A 60 16.85 6.15 24.41
CA GLU A 60 17.17 6.55 25.78
C GLU A 60 16.04 6.15 26.76
N ALA A 61 14.82 6.00 26.27
CA ALA A 61 13.68 5.57 27.08
C ALA A 61 13.68 4.07 27.36
N VAL A 62 14.36 3.28 26.51
CA VAL A 62 14.44 1.82 26.59
C VAL A 62 15.89 1.32 26.60
N PRO A 63 16.66 1.64 27.66
CA PRO A 63 18.10 1.37 27.71
C PRO A 63 18.44 -0.14 27.75
N ASP A 64 17.55 -0.97 28.31
CA ASP A 64 17.76 -2.42 28.45
C ASP A 64 17.42 -3.22 27.18
N LEU A 65 16.84 -2.57 26.16
CA LEU A 65 16.50 -3.20 24.89
C LEU A 65 17.75 -3.43 24.04
N ARG A 66 18.29 -4.66 24.10
CA ARG A 66 19.57 -5.04 23.48
C ARG A 66 19.43 -5.52 22.04
N THR A 67 18.31 -6.16 21.71
CA THR A 67 18.07 -6.76 20.38
C THR A 67 16.76 -6.28 19.83
N ILE A 68 16.79 -5.80 18.59
CA ILE A 68 15.61 -5.29 17.90
C ILE A 68 15.57 -6.01 16.56
N VAL A 69 14.48 -6.74 16.32
CA VAL A 69 14.18 -7.28 15.00
C VAL A 69 13.17 -6.35 14.35
N SER A 70 13.64 -5.58 13.38
CA SER A 70 12.78 -4.73 12.56
C SER A 70 12.30 -5.51 11.36
N ALA A 71 10.98 -5.63 11.18
CA ALA A 71 10.38 -6.42 10.13
C ALA A 71 9.08 -5.80 9.65
N GLY A 72 8.53 -6.33 8.56
CA GLY A 72 7.23 -5.91 8.07
C GLY A 72 7.28 -4.68 7.17
N GLU A 73 8.22 -3.74 7.28
CA GLU A 73 8.35 -2.60 6.35
C GLU A 73 9.82 -2.38 5.96
N ALA A 74 10.08 -1.55 4.96
CA ALA A 74 11.45 -1.13 4.67
C ALA A 74 11.96 -0.22 5.79
N ILE A 75 13.07 -0.59 6.42
CA ILE A 75 13.72 0.25 7.44
C ILE A 75 14.48 1.41 6.80
N SER A 76 14.32 2.62 7.34
CA SER A 76 14.99 3.81 6.81
C SER A 76 16.43 3.93 7.35
N PRO A 77 17.34 4.59 6.61
CA PRO A 77 18.72 4.81 7.05
C PRO A 77 18.80 5.61 8.37
N GLU A 78 17.85 6.52 8.61
CA GLU A 78 17.74 7.30 9.84
C GLU A 78 17.42 6.42 11.05
N LEU A 79 16.56 5.41 10.88
CA LEU A 79 16.29 4.41 11.91
C LEU A 79 17.51 3.55 12.18
N VAL A 80 18.29 3.20 11.15
CA VAL A 80 19.56 2.50 11.33
C VAL A 80 20.55 3.34 12.12
N ALA A 81 20.72 4.62 11.78
CA ALA A 81 21.59 5.54 12.50
C ALA A 81 21.19 5.68 13.98
N ARG A 82 19.88 5.73 14.25
CA ARG A 82 19.34 5.87 15.60
C ARG A 82 19.49 4.60 16.44
N TRP A 83 19.23 3.42 15.87
CA TRP A 83 19.04 2.18 16.63
C TRP A 83 20.17 1.16 16.51
N ALA A 84 21.02 1.22 15.49
CA ALA A 84 22.16 0.29 15.36
C ALA A 84 23.28 0.53 16.39
N PRO A 85 23.59 1.77 16.84
CA PRO A 85 24.62 2.00 17.85
C PRO A 85 24.28 1.33 19.20
N GLY A 86 25.24 0.58 19.75
CA GLY A 86 25.12 -0.05 21.07
C GLY A 86 24.12 -1.21 21.16
N ARG A 87 23.48 -1.60 20.06
CA ARG A 87 22.41 -2.62 20.03
C ARG A 87 22.58 -3.60 18.88
N ARG A 88 21.80 -4.68 18.94
CA ARG A 88 21.71 -5.69 17.88
C ARG A 88 20.46 -5.42 17.04
N LEU A 89 20.58 -4.50 16.08
CA LEU A 89 19.51 -4.21 15.13
C LEU A 89 19.55 -5.21 13.96
N TRP A 90 18.46 -5.92 13.78
CA TRP A 90 18.26 -6.84 12.67
C TRP A 90 17.16 -6.31 11.76
N ASN A 91 17.39 -6.33 10.45
CA ASN A 91 16.36 -6.12 9.45
C ASN A 91 15.94 -7.49 8.92
N ALA A 92 14.68 -7.86 9.14
CA ALA A 92 14.14 -9.14 8.74
C ALA A 92 13.11 -8.97 7.63
N TYR A 93 13.18 -9.85 6.65
CA TYR A 93 12.29 -9.89 5.51
C TYR A 93 11.71 -11.29 5.37
N GLY A 94 10.41 -11.37 5.20
CA GLY A 94 9.71 -12.60 4.87
C GLY A 94 8.23 -12.32 4.64
N PRO A 95 7.62 -12.90 3.61
CA PRO A 95 6.17 -12.98 3.50
C PRO A 95 5.62 -14.10 4.38
N THR A 96 4.34 -14.04 4.74
CA THR A 96 3.64 -15.08 5.50
C THR A 96 3.70 -16.44 4.81
N GLU A 97 3.67 -16.43 3.48
CA GLU A 97 3.79 -17.61 2.62
C GLU A 97 5.15 -18.31 2.69
N ALA A 98 6.15 -17.69 3.33
CA ALA A 98 7.46 -18.27 3.59
C ALA A 98 7.75 -18.44 5.09
N SER A 99 6.70 -18.52 5.93
CA SER A 99 6.79 -18.75 7.37
C SER A 99 7.57 -17.65 8.11
N ILE A 100 7.02 -16.43 8.11
CA ILE A 100 7.46 -15.26 8.88
C ILE A 100 8.73 -14.60 8.35
N GLY A 101 9.84 -15.34 8.26
CA GLY A 101 11.16 -14.81 7.92
C GLY A 101 11.85 -15.66 6.87
N ALA A 102 12.42 -15.00 5.86
CA ALA A 102 13.17 -15.63 4.78
C ALA A 102 14.61 -15.12 4.70
N CYS A 103 14.83 -13.82 4.94
CA CYS A 103 16.14 -13.19 4.99
C CYS A 103 16.32 -12.35 6.25
N MET A 104 17.55 -12.24 6.73
CA MET A 104 17.91 -11.29 7.79
C MET A 104 19.26 -10.62 7.55
N ALA A 105 19.34 -9.32 7.81
CA ALA A 105 20.58 -8.55 7.88
C ALA A 105 20.82 -8.07 9.31
N ARG A 106 22.04 -8.25 9.81
CA ARG A 106 22.47 -7.49 10.99
C ARG A 106 22.95 -6.12 10.56
N LEU A 107 22.20 -5.09 10.92
CA LEU A 107 22.51 -3.72 10.58
C LEU A 107 23.53 -3.13 11.56
N LYS A 108 24.50 -2.41 11.00
CA LYS A 108 25.56 -1.70 11.70
C LYS A 108 25.41 -0.19 11.44
N PRO A 109 26.00 0.68 12.27
CA PRO A 109 25.92 2.14 12.07
C PRO A 109 26.34 2.60 10.66
N LYS A 110 27.31 1.93 10.04
CA LYS A 110 27.74 2.22 8.66
C LYS A 110 26.65 1.99 7.60
N ASP A 111 25.68 1.13 7.87
CA ASP A 111 24.62 0.79 6.92
C ASP A 111 23.59 1.92 6.79
N ALA A 112 23.62 2.91 7.70
CA ALA A 112 22.87 4.15 7.60
C ALA A 112 23.30 5.05 6.42
N GLN A 113 24.44 4.76 5.78
CA GLN A 113 24.87 5.45 4.56
C GLN A 113 24.16 4.92 3.31
N SER A 114 23.57 3.72 3.39
CA SER A 114 22.82 3.13 2.28
C SER A 114 21.42 3.70 2.25
N LEU A 115 20.97 4.23 1.10
CA LEU A 115 19.57 4.64 0.89
C LEU A 115 18.59 3.48 1.10
N ARG A 116 19.04 2.25 0.92
CA ARG A 116 18.26 1.02 1.14
C ARG A 116 19.08 0.09 2.02
N PRO A 117 18.89 0.11 3.35
CA PRO A 117 19.50 -0.88 4.22
C PRO A 117 19.14 -2.30 3.74
N PRO A 118 20.11 -3.23 3.69
CA PRO A 118 19.86 -4.55 3.13
C PRO A 118 18.85 -5.34 3.97
N ILE A 119 18.07 -6.19 3.32
CA ILE A 119 17.22 -7.21 3.98
C ILE A 119 17.99 -8.50 4.25
N GLY A 120 19.20 -8.61 3.69
CA GLY A 120 20.24 -9.49 4.19
C GLY A 120 20.40 -10.79 3.43
N ARG A 121 20.76 -11.86 4.14
CA ARG A 121 21.00 -13.18 3.56
C ARG A 121 19.87 -14.14 3.90
N PRO A 122 19.66 -15.19 3.09
CA PRO A 122 18.66 -16.21 3.38
C PRO A 122 18.94 -16.86 4.73
N LEU A 123 17.87 -17.18 5.47
CA LEU A 123 17.95 -18.01 6.66
C LEU A 123 18.36 -19.44 6.29
N GLU A 124 18.78 -20.22 7.29
CA GLU A 124 19.19 -21.60 7.08
C GLU A 124 18.07 -22.42 6.42
N GLY A 125 18.41 -23.18 5.38
CA GLY A 125 17.45 -23.96 4.59
C GLY A 125 16.61 -23.14 3.60
N VAL A 126 16.57 -21.81 3.71
CA VAL A 126 15.89 -20.92 2.78
C VAL A 126 16.78 -20.64 1.57
N ARG A 127 16.18 -20.66 0.39
CA ARG A 127 16.84 -20.31 -0.87
C ARG A 127 16.10 -19.14 -1.50
N ILE A 128 16.86 -18.16 -1.97
CA ILE A 128 16.32 -16.97 -2.59
C ILE A 128 16.88 -16.84 -4.00
N TYR A 129 15.99 -16.60 -4.95
CA TYR A 129 16.33 -16.33 -6.33
C TYR A 129 15.82 -14.93 -6.70
N VAL A 130 16.60 -14.20 -7.48
CA VAL A 130 16.16 -12.94 -8.09
C VAL A 130 16.10 -13.20 -9.59
N VAL A 131 14.92 -13.06 -10.19
CA VAL A 131 14.66 -13.53 -11.56
C VAL A 131 14.07 -12.45 -12.47
N ASP A 132 14.21 -12.63 -13.78
CA ASP A 132 13.55 -11.82 -14.80
C ASP A 132 12.10 -12.29 -15.10
N SER A 133 11.46 -11.68 -16.10
CA SER A 133 10.09 -12.04 -16.53
C SER A 133 9.96 -13.45 -17.11
N HIS A 134 11.08 -14.10 -17.44
CA HIS A 134 11.14 -15.48 -17.95
C HIS A 134 11.57 -16.48 -16.85
N LEU A 135 11.54 -16.05 -15.59
CA LEU A 135 11.96 -16.84 -14.41
C LEU A 135 13.43 -17.29 -14.49
N GLN A 136 14.29 -16.55 -15.20
CA GLN A 136 15.72 -16.81 -15.25
C GLN A 136 16.46 -15.98 -14.20
N PRO A 137 17.41 -16.54 -13.44
CA PRO A 137 18.20 -15.80 -12.46
C PRO A 137 18.95 -14.63 -13.12
N VAL A 138 18.81 -13.44 -12.53
CA VAL A 138 19.52 -12.25 -13.01
C VAL A 138 20.91 -12.13 -12.38
N PRO A 139 21.88 -11.47 -13.04
CA PRO A 139 23.20 -11.22 -12.47
C PRO A 139 23.17 -10.37 -11.19
N VAL A 140 24.24 -10.45 -10.39
CA VAL A 140 24.44 -9.59 -9.21
C VAL A 140 24.35 -8.11 -9.61
N GLY A 141 23.61 -7.32 -8.83
CA GLY A 141 23.36 -5.90 -9.05
C GLY A 141 22.16 -5.60 -9.96
N VAL A 142 21.66 -6.57 -10.72
CA VAL A 142 20.51 -6.41 -11.61
C VAL A 142 19.21 -6.61 -10.82
N PRO A 143 18.24 -5.67 -10.89
CA PRO A 143 16.92 -5.85 -10.29
C PRO A 143 16.14 -7.00 -10.93
N GLY A 144 15.38 -7.74 -10.12
CA GLY A 144 14.43 -8.74 -10.57
C GLY A 144 13.44 -9.10 -9.47
N GLU A 145 12.52 -10.02 -9.77
CA GLU A 145 11.52 -10.51 -8.81
C GLU A 145 12.14 -11.50 -7.82
N ILE A 146 11.83 -11.35 -6.54
CA ILE A 146 12.29 -12.24 -5.47
C ILE A 146 11.40 -13.49 -5.44
N LEU A 147 12.03 -14.66 -5.53
CA LEU A 147 11.40 -15.94 -5.30
C LEU A 147 12.00 -16.63 -4.07
N ILE A 148 11.17 -17.34 -3.30
CA ILE A 148 11.58 -17.99 -2.05
C ILE A 148 11.28 -19.48 -2.11
N ALA A 149 12.30 -20.31 -1.93
CA ALA A 149 12.18 -21.76 -1.87
C ALA A 149 12.73 -22.31 -0.54
N GLY A 150 12.37 -23.54 -0.20
CA GLY A 150 12.84 -24.23 0.99
C GLY A 150 11.71 -24.67 1.92
N PRO A 151 12.06 -25.20 3.12
CA PRO A 151 11.08 -25.81 4.02
C PRO A 151 10.07 -24.83 4.61
N GLY A 152 10.37 -23.53 4.61
CA GLY A 152 9.47 -22.48 5.09
C GLY A 152 8.32 -22.14 4.13
N VAL A 153 8.33 -22.64 2.88
CA VAL A 153 7.27 -22.36 1.91
C VAL A 153 5.96 -23.01 2.34
N ALA A 154 4.92 -22.19 2.49
CA ALA A 154 3.61 -22.61 2.95
C ALA A 154 2.95 -23.65 2.03
N ARG A 155 1.95 -24.35 2.55
CA ARG A 155 1.16 -25.32 1.76
C ARG A 155 0.39 -24.64 0.62
N GLY A 156 -0.08 -23.42 0.84
CA GLY A 156 -0.88 -22.68 -0.13
C GLY A 156 -1.96 -21.85 0.58
N TYR A 157 -2.86 -21.28 -0.22
CA TYR A 157 -3.98 -20.50 0.29
C TYR A 157 -5.22 -21.38 0.51
N LEU A 158 -5.84 -21.23 1.69
CA LEU A 158 -7.02 -22.00 2.07
C LEU A 158 -8.17 -21.75 1.09
N HIS A 159 -8.73 -22.82 0.51
CA HIS A 159 -9.83 -22.79 -0.46
C HIS A 159 -9.59 -21.90 -1.70
N ARG A 160 -8.33 -21.67 -2.07
CA ARG A 160 -7.94 -20.88 -3.24
C ARG A 160 -6.90 -21.64 -4.09
N PRO A 161 -7.29 -22.75 -4.75
CA PRO A 161 -6.36 -23.59 -5.49
C PRO A 161 -5.72 -22.87 -6.68
N GLU A 162 -6.48 -22.01 -7.39
CA GLU A 162 -5.98 -21.25 -8.54
C GLU A 162 -4.88 -20.25 -8.13
N LEU A 163 -5.16 -19.42 -7.11
CA LEU A 163 -4.16 -18.49 -6.55
C LEU A 163 -2.95 -19.24 -5.96
N THR A 164 -3.18 -20.43 -5.38
CA THR A 164 -2.09 -21.28 -4.90
C THR A 164 -1.20 -21.73 -6.05
N ALA A 165 -1.78 -22.20 -7.15
CA ALA A 165 -1.01 -22.60 -8.33
C ALA A 165 -0.29 -21.42 -9.00
N GLU A 166 -0.87 -20.23 -8.97
CA GLU A 166 -0.25 -19.00 -9.48
C GLU A 166 0.99 -18.58 -8.67
N LYS A 167 0.90 -18.63 -7.34
CA LYS A 167 1.96 -18.11 -6.45
C LYS A 167 2.96 -19.17 -5.98
N PHE A 168 2.58 -20.44 -5.91
CA PHE A 168 3.42 -21.55 -5.46
C PHE A 168 3.76 -22.46 -6.63
N LEU A 169 4.87 -22.14 -7.30
CA LEU A 169 5.33 -22.81 -8.51
C LEU A 169 6.15 -24.06 -8.15
N SER A 170 6.34 -24.95 -9.13
CA SER A 170 7.39 -25.97 -9.06
C SER A 170 8.76 -25.29 -9.11
N ASP A 171 9.68 -25.67 -8.22
CA ASP A 171 11.03 -25.11 -8.12
C ASP A 171 11.89 -25.59 -9.32
N PRO A 172 12.19 -24.73 -10.30
CA PRO A 172 12.93 -25.13 -11.50
C PRO A 172 14.43 -25.30 -11.23
N PHE A 173 14.92 -24.88 -10.05
CA PHE A 173 16.34 -24.86 -9.70
C PHE A 173 16.77 -26.11 -8.94
N VAL A 174 15.83 -26.95 -8.52
CA VAL A 174 16.11 -28.25 -7.92
C VAL A 174 16.08 -29.32 -8.99
N ARG A 175 17.23 -29.97 -9.20
CA ARG A 175 17.25 -31.20 -9.98
C ARG A 175 16.52 -32.29 -9.19
N SER A 176 15.53 -32.91 -9.81
CA SER A 176 14.94 -34.15 -9.30
C SER A 176 16.03 -35.23 -9.23
N SER A 177 16.50 -35.57 -8.05
CA SER A 177 17.25 -36.80 -7.76
C SER A 177 16.59 -37.38 -6.51
N ASP A 178 15.94 -38.54 -6.55
CA ASP A 178 16.53 -39.81 -6.95
C ASP A 178 15.66 -40.66 -7.88
N GLY A 179 16.21 -40.99 -9.05
CA GLY A 179 15.57 -41.91 -9.99
C GLY A 179 16.45 -42.13 -11.22
N GLY A 180 17.52 -42.91 -11.09
CA GLY A 180 18.18 -43.51 -12.25
C GLY A 180 19.46 -42.82 -12.72
N ARG A 181 20.53 -43.59 -12.59
CA ARG A 181 21.90 -43.35 -13.05
C ARG A 181 21.94 -43.23 -14.59
N THR A 182 22.20 -42.05 -15.16
CA THR A 182 22.59 -41.93 -16.58
C THR A 182 23.64 -40.84 -16.83
N LYS A 183 24.47 -41.13 -17.84
CA LYS A 183 25.83 -40.64 -18.11
C LYS A 183 25.98 -39.12 -18.28
N ARG A 184 27.09 -38.58 -17.76
CA ARG A 184 27.60 -37.23 -18.04
C ARG A 184 27.73 -37.00 -19.55
N ARG A 185 27.09 -35.96 -20.09
CA ARG A 185 27.53 -35.29 -21.32
C ARG A 185 28.41 -34.10 -20.93
N SER A 186 29.59 -34.03 -21.51
CA SER A 186 30.57 -32.96 -21.34
C SER A 186 30.31 -31.84 -22.36
N SER A 187 29.56 -30.81 -22.00
CA SER A 187 29.59 -29.52 -22.74
C SER A 187 28.84 -28.34 -22.10
N ASP A 188 28.24 -28.47 -20.91
CA ASP A 188 27.49 -27.34 -20.35
C ASP A 188 28.38 -26.40 -19.52
N ALA A 189 28.37 -25.13 -19.91
CA ALA A 189 29.05 -24.04 -19.23
C ALA A 189 28.70 -24.03 -17.74
N GLN A 190 29.75 -23.94 -16.92
CA GLN A 190 29.67 -24.10 -15.48
C GLN A 190 28.99 -22.88 -14.86
N LEU A 191 27.71 -23.04 -14.50
CA LEU A 191 27.00 -22.08 -13.65
C LEU A 191 27.75 -21.92 -12.32
N PRO A 192 27.87 -20.70 -11.76
CA PRO A 192 28.46 -20.51 -10.45
C PRO A 192 27.60 -21.22 -9.40
N ALA A 193 28.23 -22.09 -8.62
CA ALA A 193 27.57 -22.78 -7.51
C ALA A 193 27.14 -21.75 -6.43
N PRO A 194 26.03 -21.98 -5.73
CA PRO A 194 25.65 -21.16 -4.59
C PRO A 194 26.77 -21.15 -3.54
N VAL A 195 27.08 -19.97 -3.02
CA VAL A 195 28.11 -19.79 -1.98
C VAL A 195 27.69 -20.59 -0.74
N PRO A 196 28.48 -21.58 -0.29
CA PRO A 196 28.14 -22.34 0.91
C PRO A 196 28.26 -21.44 2.16
N PRO A 197 27.47 -21.69 3.21
CA PRO A 197 27.64 -20.98 4.48
C PRO A 197 29.03 -21.26 5.06
N ALA A 198 29.61 -20.23 5.70
CA ALA A 198 30.91 -20.32 6.35
C ALA A 198 30.90 -21.42 7.42
N GLU A 199 31.86 -22.35 7.34
CA GLU A 199 32.06 -23.41 8.31
C GLU A 199 32.23 -22.84 9.71
N THR A 200 31.34 -23.21 10.62
CA THR A 200 31.55 -23.01 12.06
C THR A 200 32.24 -24.25 12.63
N ASP A 201 33.41 -24.03 13.22
CA ASP A 201 34.30 -25.01 13.85
C ASP A 201 33.53 -25.86 14.88
N ARG A 202 33.23 -27.11 14.52
CA ARG A 202 32.62 -28.09 15.42
C ARG A 202 33.72 -28.80 16.20
N ARG A 203 34.04 -28.28 17.39
CA ARG A 203 34.71 -29.09 18.43
C ARG A 203 33.94 -29.02 19.74
N ASN A 204 33.57 -30.23 20.20
CA ASN A 204 33.05 -30.62 21.51
C ASN A 204 31.66 -30.14 21.93
N SER A 205 30.64 -30.97 21.67
CA SER A 205 29.62 -31.29 22.68
C SER A 205 29.02 -32.67 22.40
N SER A 206 29.21 -33.60 23.34
CA SER A 206 28.53 -34.90 23.36
C SER A 206 27.16 -34.72 24.01
N CYS A 207 26.12 -34.55 23.19
CA CYS A 207 24.74 -34.80 23.60
C CYS A 207 24.09 -35.55 22.45
N SER A 208 23.82 -36.84 22.66
CA SER A 208 23.30 -37.78 21.66
C SER A 208 21.78 -37.75 21.61
N ASP A 209 21.20 -36.56 21.42
CA ASP A 209 19.82 -36.41 20.96
C ASP A 209 19.86 -35.76 19.58
N PRO A 210 19.15 -36.30 18.58
CA PRO A 210 19.05 -35.65 17.29
C PRO A 210 18.46 -34.24 17.52
N PRO A 211 19.07 -33.18 16.98
CA PRO A 211 18.59 -31.83 17.21
C PRO A 211 17.13 -31.72 16.73
N LEU A 212 16.32 -30.89 17.40
CA LEU A 212 14.86 -30.75 17.21
C LEU A 212 14.41 -30.44 15.76
N TRP A 213 15.33 -30.14 14.84
CA TRP A 213 15.10 -29.96 13.42
C TRP A 213 15.30 -31.22 12.58
N GLN A 214 15.79 -32.33 13.17
CA GLN A 214 15.75 -33.62 12.51
C GLN A 214 14.32 -34.13 12.47
N ARG A 215 13.88 -34.38 11.24
CA ARG A 215 12.56 -34.91 10.90
C ARG A 215 12.33 -36.22 11.69
N PRO A 216 11.28 -36.33 12.52
CA PRO A 216 10.99 -37.57 13.23
C PRO A 216 10.76 -38.71 12.24
N SER A 217 11.35 -39.87 12.49
CA SER A 217 11.13 -41.08 11.68
C SER A 217 9.63 -41.42 11.66
N GLY A 218 9.03 -41.46 10.47
CA GLY A 218 7.61 -41.80 10.27
C GLY A 218 6.69 -40.65 9.84
N TRP A 219 7.19 -39.41 9.72
CA TRP A 219 6.42 -38.36 9.02
C TRP A 219 6.32 -38.70 7.53
N PRO A 220 5.13 -38.58 6.90
CA PRO A 220 4.98 -38.88 5.48
C PRO A 220 5.95 -38.04 4.66
N GLU A 221 6.62 -38.68 3.70
CA GLU A 221 7.28 -37.98 2.60
C GLU A 221 6.20 -37.12 1.93
N ASP A 222 6.19 -35.81 2.18
CA ASP A 222 5.53 -34.89 1.28
C ASP A 222 6.28 -35.00 -0.05
N ARG A 223 5.75 -35.85 -0.93
CA ARG A 223 6.23 -36.10 -2.29
C ARG A 223 5.87 -34.95 -3.23
N SER A 224 5.40 -33.80 -2.74
CA SER A 224 5.34 -32.63 -3.59
C SER A 224 6.76 -32.26 -4.02
N ALA A 225 6.96 -32.19 -5.34
CA ALA A 225 8.17 -31.63 -5.92
C ALA A 225 8.53 -30.33 -5.20
N ALA A 226 9.83 -30.05 -5.02
CA ALA A 226 10.27 -28.81 -4.37
C ALA A 226 9.48 -27.62 -4.94
N ARG A 227 8.92 -26.78 -4.06
CA ARG A 227 8.10 -25.63 -4.43
C ARG A 227 8.83 -24.34 -4.16
N ILE A 228 8.48 -23.33 -4.94
CA ILE A 228 9.01 -21.97 -4.84
C ILE A 228 7.85 -20.98 -4.82
N TYR A 229 7.90 -20.02 -3.89
CA TYR A 229 6.91 -18.99 -3.73
C TYR A 229 7.32 -17.71 -4.48
N ARG A 230 6.38 -17.18 -5.27
CA ARG A 230 6.51 -15.94 -6.02
C ARG A 230 6.01 -14.77 -5.18
N THR A 231 6.93 -13.92 -4.72
CA THR A 231 6.61 -12.91 -3.70
C THR A 231 5.89 -11.68 -4.23
N GLY A 232 6.10 -11.32 -5.50
CA GLY A 232 5.74 -10.00 -6.03
C GLY A 232 6.65 -8.87 -5.54
N ASP A 233 7.70 -9.15 -4.77
CA ASP A 233 8.70 -8.18 -4.34
C ASP A 233 9.83 -8.07 -5.36
N LEU A 234 10.33 -6.85 -5.59
CA LEU A 234 11.52 -6.60 -6.39
C LEU A 234 12.74 -6.49 -5.48
N GLY A 235 13.84 -7.08 -5.91
CA GLY A 235 15.11 -7.04 -5.19
C GLY A 235 16.31 -7.16 -6.11
N ARG A 236 17.50 -7.05 -5.51
CA ARG A 236 18.76 -7.35 -6.18
C ARG A 236 19.80 -7.84 -5.19
N TRP A 237 20.67 -8.73 -5.64
CA TRP A 237 21.88 -9.09 -4.91
C TRP A 237 22.91 -7.98 -4.98
N ARG A 238 23.50 -7.63 -3.85
CA ARG A 238 24.70 -6.80 -3.78
C ARG A 238 25.95 -7.66 -3.99
N PRO A 239 27.09 -7.06 -4.41
CA PRO A 239 28.36 -7.75 -4.51
C PRO A 239 28.85 -8.40 -3.20
N ASP A 240 28.42 -7.90 -2.04
CA ASP A 240 28.73 -8.44 -0.72
C ASP A 240 27.81 -9.63 -0.31
N GLY A 241 26.95 -10.09 -1.22
CA GLY A 241 26.02 -11.20 -1.00
C GLY A 241 24.84 -10.84 -0.10
N GLN A 242 24.58 -9.56 0.15
CA GLN A 242 23.37 -9.10 0.82
C GLN A 242 22.27 -8.80 -0.20
N LEU A 243 21.01 -9.09 0.14
CA LEU A 243 19.85 -8.76 -0.68
C LEU A 243 19.32 -7.37 -0.33
N GLU A 244 19.04 -6.57 -1.36
CA GLU A 244 18.32 -5.29 -1.24
C GLU A 244 16.88 -5.46 -1.70
N PHE A 245 15.95 -4.90 -0.93
CA PHE A 245 14.56 -4.73 -1.33
C PHE A 245 14.41 -3.43 -2.12
N LEU A 246 13.71 -3.48 -3.25
CA LEU A 246 13.55 -2.36 -4.18
C LEU A 246 12.10 -1.87 -4.30
N GLY A 247 11.13 -2.62 -3.79
CA GLY A 247 9.71 -2.30 -3.85
C GLY A 247 8.86 -3.50 -4.24
N ARG A 248 7.62 -3.23 -4.64
CA ARG A 248 6.66 -4.22 -5.14
C ARG A 248 6.59 -4.16 -6.66
N ALA A 249 6.38 -5.32 -7.28
CA ALA A 249 6.04 -5.44 -8.70
C ALA A 249 4.53 -5.25 -8.95
N ASP A 250 3.70 -5.40 -7.91
CA ASP A 250 2.25 -5.26 -7.95
C ASP A 250 1.74 -4.11 -7.06
N GLN A 251 0.42 -4.00 -6.92
CA GLN A 251 -0.26 -2.92 -6.18
C GLN A 251 -0.33 -3.15 -4.67
N GLN A 252 0.14 -4.29 -4.17
CA GLN A 252 0.14 -4.56 -2.74
C GLN A 252 0.98 -3.52 -2.02
N VAL A 253 0.50 -3.03 -0.88
CA VAL A 253 1.23 -2.06 -0.06
C VAL A 253 1.32 -2.49 1.39
N LYS A 254 2.20 -1.82 2.13
CA LYS A 254 2.30 -1.96 3.58
C LYS A 254 2.05 -0.62 4.23
N ILE A 255 1.07 -0.57 5.12
CA ILE A 255 0.66 0.63 5.83
C ILE A 255 0.72 0.33 7.31
N ARG A 256 1.62 1.00 8.04
CA ARG A 256 1.81 0.81 9.50
C ARG A 256 2.09 -0.66 9.86
N GLY A 257 2.83 -1.37 9.01
CA GLY A 257 3.15 -2.80 9.16
C GLY A 257 2.09 -3.79 8.66
N PHE A 258 0.90 -3.32 8.28
CA PHE A 258 -0.15 -4.19 7.75
C PHE A 258 -0.02 -4.34 6.24
N ARG A 259 -0.09 -5.59 5.75
CA ARG A 259 -0.23 -5.89 4.33
C ARG A 259 -1.65 -5.53 3.90
N VAL A 260 -1.76 -4.63 2.93
CA VAL A 260 -3.03 -4.16 2.41
C VAL A 260 -3.02 -4.30 0.89
N GLU A 261 -4.10 -4.86 0.35
CA GLU A 261 -4.38 -4.93 -1.07
C GLU A 261 -5.41 -3.84 -1.40
N PRO A 262 -5.05 -2.72 -2.07
CA PRO A 262 -6.01 -1.65 -2.39
C PRO A 262 -7.25 -2.15 -3.14
N GLY A 263 -7.08 -3.17 -4.00
CA GLY A 263 -8.18 -3.82 -4.71
C GLY A 263 -9.20 -4.52 -3.79
N GLU A 264 -8.80 -5.03 -2.62
CA GLU A 264 -9.73 -5.60 -1.64
C GLU A 264 -10.62 -4.50 -1.04
N VAL A 265 -10.04 -3.34 -0.72
CA VAL A 265 -10.77 -2.18 -0.21
C VAL A 265 -11.74 -1.65 -1.27
N ALA A 266 -11.29 -1.54 -2.53
CA ALA A 266 -12.15 -1.15 -3.65
C ALA A 266 -13.35 -2.11 -3.80
N ALA A 267 -13.09 -3.42 -3.81
CA ALA A 267 -14.15 -4.44 -3.93
C ALA A 267 -15.13 -4.44 -2.74
N VAL A 268 -14.71 -3.98 -1.55
CA VAL A 268 -15.63 -3.77 -0.41
C VAL A 268 -16.46 -2.50 -0.60
N LEU A 269 -15.86 -1.41 -1.08
CA LEU A 269 -16.57 -0.15 -1.37
C LEU A 269 -17.65 -0.35 -2.43
N GLU A 270 -17.37 -1.12 -3.48
CA GLU A 270 -18.30 -1.43 -4.58
C GLU A 270 -19.50 -2.30 -4.16
N LYS A 271 -19.47 -2.90 -2.96
CA LYS A 271 -20.66 -3.56 -2.40
C LYS A 271 -21.68 -2.57 -1.85
N HIS A 272 -21.30 -1.31 -1.66
CA HIS A 272 -22.19 -0.28 -1.15
C HIS A 272 -23.20 0.15 -2.23
N PRO A 273 -24.52 0.18 -1.98
CA PRO A 273 -25.54 0.43 -3.01
C PRO A 273 -25.45 1.78 -3.73
N LEU A 274 -24.76 2.75 -3.12
CA LEU A 274 -24.55 4.09 -3.69
C LEU A 274 -23.22 4.25 -4.44
N VAL A 275 -22.43 3.18 -4.58
CA VAL A 275 -21.12 3.21 -5.23
C VAL A 275 -21.20 2.37 -6.51
N GLN A 276 -21.07 3.03 -7.65
CA GLN A 276 -21.00 2.38 -8.97
C GLN A 276 -19.63 1.76 -9.21
N GLU A 277 -18.57 2.51 -8.91
CA GLU A 277 -17.17 2.11 -9.09
C GLU A 277 -16.31 2.68 -7.97
N ALA A 278 -15.25 1.97 -7.59
CA ALA A 278 -14.26 2.47 -6.63
C ALA A 278 -12.82 2.22 -7.10
N GLY A 279 -11.97 3.23 -6.94
CA GLY A 279 -10.52 3.11 -7.10
C GLY A 279 -9.81 3.46 -5.79
N VAL A 280 -8.88 2.63 -5.34
CA VAL A 280 -8.12 2.87 -4.10
C VAL A 280 -6.63 2.94 -4.41
N LEU A 281 -5.98 3.99 -3.94
CA LEU A 281 -4.55 4.21 -4.07
C LEU A 281 -3.92 4.38 -2.70
N ALA A 282 -2.67 3.95 -2.56
CA ALA A 282 -1.85 4.25 -1.40
C ALA A 282 -0.86 5.36 -1.75
N GLN A 283 -0.85 6.44 -0.97
CA GLN A 283 0.07 7.55 -1.16
C GLN A 283 0.52 8.13 0.19
N PRO A 284 1.72 8.73 0.27
CA PRO A 284 2.12 9.45 1.46
C PRO A 284 1.26 10.70 1.68
N ASP A 285 0.95 11.00 2.94
CA ASP A 285 0.44 12.30 3.37
C ASP A 285 1.54 13.38 3.32
N PRO A 286 1.24 14.67 3.60
CA PRO A 286 2.27 15.71 3.64
C PRO A 286 3.40 15.46 4.67
N ALA A 287 3.19 14.60 5.66
CA ALA A 287 4.18 14.20 6.64
C ALA A 287 4.99 12.95 6.21
N GLY A 288 4.74 12.38 5.02
CA GLY A 288 5.40 11.20 4.50
C GLY A 288 4.81 9.87 4.99
N THR A 289 3.71 9.90 5.75
CA THR A 289 3.05 8.69 6.26
C THR A 289 2.14 8.10 5.18
N MET A 290 2.33 6.83 4.83
CA MET A 290 1.47 6.16 3.84
C MET A 290 0.02 6.07 4.34
N GLN A 291 -0.92 6.48 3.48
CA GLN A 291 -2.37 6.42 3.70
C GLN A 291 -3.09 5.87 2.47
N LEU A 292 -4.30 5.33 2.66
CA LEU A 292 -5.19 4.97 1.56
C LEU A 292 -6.07 6.17 1.18
N VAL A 293 -6.24 6.40 -0.11
CA VAL A 293 -7.21 7.33 -0.66
C VAL A 293 -8.12 6.57 -1.60
N ALA A 294 -9.43 6.63 -1.32
CA ALA A 294 -10.46 6.03 -2.13
C ALA A 294 -11.16 7.10 -2.97
N PHE A 295 -11.30 6.84 -4.26
CA PHE A 295 -12.11 7.58 -5.21
C PHE A 295 -13.35 6.73 -5.50
N VAL A 296 -14.54 7.31 -5.37
CA VAL A 296 -15.80 6.61 -5.60
C VAL A 296 -16.60 7.34 -6.68
N VAL A 297 -17.16 6.57 -7.61
CA VAL A 297 -18.17 7.05 -8.56
C VAL A 297 -19.53 6.71 -7.94
N PRO A 298 -20.40 7.70 -7.67
CA PRO A 298 -21.69 7.43 -7.09
C PRO A 298 -22.60 6.73 -8.10
N GLU A 299 -23.38 5.76 -7.64
CA GLU A 299 -24.45 5.15 -8.43
C GLU A 299 -25.50 6.23 -8.76
N PRO A 300 -25.78 6.50 -10.05
CA PRO A 300 -26.81 7.45 -10.43
C PRO A 300 -28.19 6.86 -10.13
N ALA A 301 -28.64 7.04 -8.89
CA ALA A 301 -30.00 6.67 -8.50
C ALA A 301 -31.01 7.68 -9.09
N PRO A 302 -32.15 7.21 -9.63
CA PRO A 302 -33.27 8.11 -9.92
C PRO A 302 -33.70 8.77 -8.61
N VAL A 303 -33.63 10.10 -8.56
CA VAL A 303 -34.05 10.88 -7.39
C VAL A 303 -35.54 10.61 -7.17
N PRO A 304 -35.96 10.09 -5.99
CA PRO A 304 -37.37 9.87 -5.69
C PRO A 304 -38.18 11.15 -5.93
N PRO A 305 -39.39 11.09 -6.52
CA PRO A 305 -40.16 12.29 -6.83
C PRO A 305 -40.39 13.23 -5.64
N GLN A 306 -40.48 12.69 -4.42
CA GLN A 306 -40.60 13.48 -3.19
C GLN A 306 -39.31 14.24 -2.84
N GLN A 307 -38.14 13.62 -3.02
CA GLN A 307 -36.85 14.30 -2.82
C GLN A 307 -36.61 15.33 -3.91
N LEU A 308 -37.00 15.04 -5.16
CA LEU A 308 -36.93 16.01 -6.25
C LEU A 308 -37.85 17.19 -5.96
N ALA A 309 -39.10 16.97 -5.56
CA ALA A 309 -40.05 18.03 -5.23
C ALA A 309 -39.59 18.87 -4.03
N GLN A 310 -38.98 18.24 -3.01
CA GLN A 310 -38.41 18.95 -1.87
C GLN A 310 -37.19 19.78 -2.30
N TRP A 311 -36.27 19.19 -3.06
CA TRP A 311 -35.11 19.89 -3.61
C TRP A 311 -35.55 21.06 -4.50
N GLU A 312 -36.54 20.85 -5.37
CA GLU A 312 -37.14 21.87 -6.23
C GLU A 312 -37.77 22.98 -5.40
N ALA A 313 -38.50 22.67 -4.33
CA ALA A 313 -39.09 23.69 -3.45
C ALA A 313 -38.04 24.53 -2.73
N GLU A 314 -37.02 23.88 -2.14
CA GLU A 314 -35.92 24.53 -1.43
C GLU A 314 -35.07 25.39 -2.39
N HIS A 315 -34.75 24.86 -3.57
CA HIS A 315 -33.93 25.56 -4.57
C HIS A 315 -34.72 26.65 -5.27
N TRP A 316 -36.02 26.44 -5.53
CA TRP A 316 -36.91 27.46 -6.06
C TRP A 316 -36.99 28.64 -5.10
N GLU A 317 -37.24 28.39 -3.81
CA GLU A 317 -37.29 29.43 -2.79
C GLU A 317 -35.94 30.16 -2.69
N HIS A 318 -34.82 29.43 -2.73
CA HIS A 318 -33.49 30.03 -2.75
C HIS A 318 -33.26 30.94 -3.97
N TRP A 319 -33.56 30.45 -5.17
CA TRP A 319 -33.45 31.23 -6.41
C TRP A 319 -34.38 32.42 -6.43
N GLN A 320 -35.61 32.27 -5.96
CA GLN A 320 -36.59 33.34 -5.82
C GLN A 320 -36.08 34.42 -4.86
N ASN A 321 -35.55 34.02 -3.69
CA ASN A 321 -34.97 34.93 -2.71
C ASN A 321 -33.75 35.67 -3.27
N LEU A 322 -32.83 34.98 -3.96
CA LEU A 322 -31.69 35.62 -4.62
C LEU A 322 -32.13 36.63 -5.69
N PHE A 323 -33.12 36.26 -6.50
CA PHE A 323 -33.66 37.12 -7.54
C PHE A 323 -34.33 38.35 -6.92
N ASP A 324 -35.17 38.16 -5.90
CA ASP A 324 -35.84 39.25 -5.17
C ASP A 324 -34.82 40.18 -4.50
N GLN A 325 -33.82 39.67 -3.80
CA GLN A 325 -32.78 40.50 -3.17
C GLN A 325 -32.00 41.31 -4.20
N THR A 326 -31.69 40.71 -5.36
CA THR A 326 -30.90 41.37 -6.41
C THR A 326 -31.71 42.41 -7.17
N PHE A 327 -33.01 42.16 -7.39
CA PHE A 327 -33.79 42.89 -8.39
C PHE A 327 -35.05 43.61 -7.87
N ARG A 328 -35.59 43.27 -6.69
CA ARG A 328 -36.83 43.84 -6.14
C ARG A 328 -36.71 45.32 -5.77
N HIS A 329 -35.50 45.80 -5.49
CA HIS A 329 -35.20 47.21 -5.18
C HIS A 329 -34.39 47.93 -6.27
N THR A 330 -34.18 47.30 -7.44
CA THR A 330 -33.55 48.00 -8.57
C THR A 330 -34.59 48.92 -9.22
N PRO A 331 -34.41 50.25 -9.20
CA PRO A 331 -35.33 51.14 -9.91
C PRO A 331 -35.36 50.80 -11.41
N PRO A 332 -36.49 50.96 -12.10
CA PRO A 332 -36.53 50.82 -13.56
C PRO A 332 -35.54 51.82 -14.18
N PRO A 333 -34.73 51.41 -15.17
CA PRO A 333 -33.74 52.29 -15.77
C PRO A 333 -34.41 53.49 -16.45
N ALA A 334 -33.70 54.63 -16.48
CA ALA A 334 -34.17 55.86 -17.12
C ALA A 334 -34.19 55.78 -18.67
N ASP A 335 -33.50 54.79 -19.24
CA ASP A 335 -33.53 54.42 -20.66
C ASP A 335 -34.28 53.07 -20.79
N PRO A 336 -35.34 52.95 -21.62
CA PRO A 336 -36.00 51.68 -21.88
C PRO A 336 -35.11 50.62 -22.57
N GLY A 337 -33.88 50.98 -22.96
CA GLY A 337 -32.86 50.07 -23.45
C GLY A 337 -32.34 49.08 -22.41
N LEU A 338 -32.26 47.81 -22.82
CA LEU A 338 -31.74 46.65 -22.09
C LEU A 338 -30.67 46.94 -21.01
N HIS A 339 -31.01 46.67 -19.75
CA HIS A 339 -30.06 46.70 -18.64
C HIS A 339 -29.32 45.36 -18.50
N LEU A 340 -28.25 45.18 -19.27
CA LEU A 340 -27.44 43.96 -19.34
C LEU A 340 -26.26 43.89 -18.35
N ALA A 341 -26.25 44.73 -17.32
CA ALA A 341 -25.13 44.79 -16.38
C ALA A 341 -25.08 43.58 -15.45
N GLY A 342 -23.87 43.15 -15.08
CA GLY A 342 -23.61 42.21 -13.98
C GLY A 342 -23.03 40.85 -14.39
N TRP A 343 -22.84 40.57 -15.68
CA TRP A 343 -22.23 39.30 -16.11
C TRP A 343 -20.71 39.31 -15.88
N ILE A 344 -20.23 38.32 -15.14
CA ILE A 344 -18.80 38.14 -14.81
C ILE A 344 -18.27 36.92 -15.57
N SER A 345 -17.10 37.08 -16.20
CA SER A 345 -16.41 35.96 -16.84
C SER A 345 -15.86 35.00 -15.78
N SER A 346 -16.25 33.73 -15.83
CA SER A 346 -15.72 32.68 -14.95
C SER A 346 -14.21 32.43 -15.15
N ARG A 347 -13.64 32.83 -16.29
CA ARG A 347 -12.20 32.71 -16.58
C ARG A 347 -11.37 33.85 -15.99
N THR A 348 -11.89 35.08 -16.00
CA THR A 348 -11.11 36.27 -15.63
C THR A 348 -11.59 36.96 -14.36
N GLY A 349 -12.77 36.60 -13.86
CA GLY A 349 -13.41 37.25 -12.71
C GLY A 349 -13.80 38.70 -12.95
N ARG A 350 -13.72 39.19 -14.20
CA ARG A 350 -14.02 40.58 -14.56
C ARG A 350 -15.39 40.70 -15.23
N PRO A 351 -16.08 41.85 -15.11
CA PRO A 351 -17.31 42.12 -15.84
C PRO A 351 -17.07 42.02 -17.36
N PHE A 352 -18.05 41.48 -18.08
CA PHE A 352 -18.04 41.55 -19.54
C PHE A 352 -18.20 43.02 -20.01
N PRO A 353 -17.49 43.44 -21.07
CA PRO A 353 -17.72 44.75 -21.67
C PRO A 353 -19.17 44.88 -22.12
N ALA A 354 -19.81 46.02 -21.79
CA ALA A 354 -21.22 46.25 -22.10
C ALA A 354 -21.56 46.04 -23.60
N GLN A 355 -20.64 46.41 -24.49
CA GLN A 355 -20.78 46.22 -25.93
C GLN A 355 -20.89 44.74 -26.33
N GLN A 356 -20.14 43.85 -25.66
CA GLN A 356 -20.16 42.42 -25.95
C GLN A 356 -21.47 41.78 -25.50
N VAL A 357 -21.95 42.17 -24.31
CA VAL A 357 -23.25 41.68 -23.81
C VAL A 357 -24.39 42.20 -24.70
N ARG A 358 -24.26 43.44 -25.20
CA ARG A 358 -25.22 44.02 -26.15
C ARG A 358 -25.25 43.28 -27.48
N GLN A 359 -24.09 42.97 -28.05
CA GLN A 359 -23.99 42.19 -29.30
C GLN A 359 -24.63 40.81 -29.16
N TRP A 360 -24.46 40.15 -28.01
CA TRP A 360 -25.12 38.87 -27.72
C TRP A 360 -26.65 39.02 -27.70
N ALA A 361 -27.17 40.05 -27.03
CA ALA A 361 -28.61 40.30 -26.95
C ALA A 361 -29.22 40.65 -28.32
N ASP A 362 -28.57 41.52 -29.09
CA ASP A 362 -29.02 41.88 -30.44
C ASP A 362 -29.01 40.66 -31.39
N ALA A 363 -28.02 39.76 -31.27
CA ALA A 363 -27.98 38.53 -32.05
C ALA A 363 -29.14 37.57 -31.71
N LEU A 364 -29.52 37.48 -30.43
CA LEU A 364 -30.68 36.71 -29.98
C LEU A 364 -31.99 37.28 -30.56
N ALA A 365 -32.17 38.60 -30.50
CA ALA A 365 -33.35 39.27 -31.05
C ALA A 365 -33.47 39.08 -32.56
N GLN A 366 -32.38 39.27 -33.31
CA GLN A 366 -32.34 39.02 -34.75
C GLN A 366 -32.71 37.56 -35.09
N ARG A 367 -32.24 36.60 -34.28
CA ARG A 367 -32.57 35.18 -34.48
C ARG A 367 -34.06 34.92 -34.29
N ILE A 368 -34.72 35.59 -33.36
CA ILE A 368 -36.17 35.49 -33.13
C ILE A 368 -36.96 36.17 -34.25
N LEU A 369 -36.56 37.38 -34.68
CA LEU A 369 -37.23 38.12 -35.77
C LEU A 369 -37.26 37.37 -37.10
N ARG A 370 -36.25 36.53 -37.38
CA ARG A 370 -36.22 35.68 -38.57
C ARG A 370 -37.42 34.74 -38.68
N PHE A 371 -38.00 34.33 -37.56
CA PHE A 371 -39.19 33.48 -37.53
C PHE A 371 -40.51 34.25 -37.71
N ARG A 372 -40.46 35.59 -37.83
CA ARG A 372 -41.63 36.47 -37.95
C ARG A 372 -42.72 36.16 -36.92
N PRO A 373 -42.37 36.10 -35.61
CA PRO A 373 -43.32 35.70 -34.57
C PRO A 373 -44.46 36.71 -34.47
N ARG A 374 -45.70 36.22 -34.32
CA ARG A 374 -46.90 37.05 -34.13
C ARG A 374 -47.39 37.10 -32.69
N ARG A 375 -47.00 36.13 -31.87
CA ARG A 375 -47.35 36.00 -30.45
C ARG A 375 -46.11 35.49 -29.74
N ILE A 376 -45.66 36.23 -28.72
CA ILE A 376 -44.44 35.91 -27.98
C ILE A 376 -44.83 35.75 -26.52
N TRP A 377 -44.41 34.63 -25.93
CA TRP A 377 -44.51 34.39 -24.52
C TRP A 377 -43.09 34.15 -23.98
N GLU A 378 -42.61 35.08 -23.16
CA GLU A 378 -41.28 35.05 -22.55
C GLU A 378 -41.39 34.50 -21.13
N ILE A 379 -40.70 33.39 -20.85
CA ILE A 379 -40.61 32.78 -19.51
C ILE A 379 -39.38 33.36 -18.80
N GLY A 380 -39.52 33.74 -17.52
CA GLY A 380 -38.41 34.31 -16.72
C GLY A 380 -38.18 35.81 -16.93
N CYS A 381 -39.20 36.55 -17.40
CA CYS A 381 -39.12 37.99 -17.60
C CYS A 381 -38.99 38.74 -16.25
N LYS A 382 -38.04 39.68 -16.17
CA LYS A 382 -37.97 40.64 -15.06
C LYS A 382 -39.14 41.63 -15.16
N ALA A 383 -39.81 41.92 -14.03
CA ALA A 383 -40.86 42.93 -14.00
C ALA A 383 -40.32 44.30 -14.47
N GLY A 384 -40.93 44.85 -15.53
CA GLY A 384 -40.56 46.15 -16.10
C GLY A 384 -39.35 46.17 -17.05
N SER A 385 -38.77 45.02 -17.42
CA SER A 385 -37.71 44.95 -18.43
C SER A 385 -37.78 43.64 -19.21
N PRO A 386 -38.75 43.49 -20.14
CA PRO A 386 -38.82 42.32 -20.99
C PRO A 386 -37.69 42.40 -22.02
N VAL A 387 -36.62 41.65 -21.77
CA VAL A 387 -35.40 41.68 -22.57
C VAL A 387 -35.73 41.36 -24.03
N LEU A 388 -36.61 40.40 -24.29
CA LEU A 388 -37.00 40.07 -25.66
C LEU A 388 -37.97 41.08 -26.27
N ILE A 389 -38.99 41.54 -25.53
CA ILE A 389 -39.98 42.49 -26.08
C ILE A 389 -39.37 43.88 -26.28
N SER A 390 -38.38 44.29 -25.49
CA SER A 390 -37.67 45.56 -25.67
C SER A 390 -36.64 45.55 -26.82
N LEU A 391 -36.30 44.38 -27.37
CA LEU A 391 -35.37 44.23 -28.51
C LEU A 391 -36.06 44.00 -29.86
N LEU A 392 -37.35 43.66 -29.85
CA LEU A 392 -38.17 43.35 -31.02
C LEU A 392 -39.03 44.56 -31.40
#